data_AF-A0A1E7IBR5-F1
#
_entry.id   AF-A0A1E7IBR5-F1
#
_cell.length_a   1.000
_cell.length_b   1.000
_cell.length_c   1.000
_cell.angle_alpha   90.00
_cell.angle_beta   90.00
_cell.angle_gamma   90.00
#
_symmetry.space_group_name_H-M   'P 1'
#
loop_
_entity.id
_entity.type
_entity.pdbx_description
1 polymer ?
#
loop_
_entity_poly.entity_id
_entity_poly.type
_entity_poly.pdbx_seq_one_letter_code
_entity_poly.pdbx_strand_id
1 'polypeptide(L)' 'MTIMIKTHFMGEERTLVPEIGQRYKVVPMNIAKAKNAGRVCTLLELDDDFMPQKGSVKWEDTGRKGSVNLSDLILHKSE' A
#
# COMPACT_ATOMS: atom_id res chain seq x y z
N MET A 1 -14.19 -7.12 -11.80
CA MET A 1 -12.93 -6.71 -12.46
C MET A 1 -11.85 -6.68 -11.38
N THR A 2 -10.75 -7.39 -11.56
CA THR A 2 -9.64 -7.39 -10.57
C THR A 2 -8.65 -6.30 -10.96
N ILE A 3 -8.49 -5.29 -10.10
CA ILE A 3 -7.51 -4.22 -10.30
C ILE A 3 -6.13 -4.77 -9.94
N MET A 4 -5.17 -4.59 -10.84
CA MET A 4 -3.79 -5.04 -10.68
C MET A 4 -2.86 -3.83 -10.67
N ILE A 5 -2.11 -3.68 -9.60
CA ILE A 5 -1.19 -2.55 -9.40
C ILE A 5 0.23 -3.06 -9.46
N LYS A 6 1.06 -2.39 -10.26
CA LYS A 6 2.50 -2.66 -10.28
C LYS A 6 3.14 -2.00 -9.05
N THR A 7 3.79 -2.82 -8.24
CA THR A 7 4.57 -2.38 -7.08
C THR A 7 6.01 -2.79 -7.28
N HIS A 8 6.94 -2.00 -6.73
CA HIS A 8 8.36 -2.27 -6.85
C HIS A 8 8.90 -2.67 -5.49
N PHE A 9 9.40 -3.89 -5.37
CA PHE A 9 10.00 -4.40 -4.14
C PHE A 9 11.41 -4.91 -4.43
N MET A 10 12.42 -4.30 -3.81
CA MET A 10 13.84 -4.69 -3.96
C MET A 10 14.33 -4.74 -5.42
N GLY A 11 13.79 -3.89 -6.29
CA GLY A 11 14.13 -3.87 -7.71
C GLY A 11 13.34 -4.85 -8.58
N GLU A 12 12.50 -5.69 -7.98
CA GLU A 12 11.55 -6.55 -8.72
C GLU A 12 10.20 -5.85 -8.88
N GLU A 13 9.65 -5.88 -10.09
CA GLU A 13 8.27 -5.47 -10.36
C GLU A 13 7.33 -6.62 -9.96
N ARG A 14 6.38 -6.36 -9.07
CA ARG A 14 5.37 -7.32 -8.62
C ARG A 14 3.98 -6.75 -8.88
N THR A 15 3.05 -7.64 -9.20
CA THR A 15 1.64 -7.28 -9.30
C THR A 15 0.98 -7.46 -7.94
N LEU A 16 0.50 -6.37 -7.37
CA LEU A 16 -0.32 -6.34 -6.17
C LEU A 16 -1.78 -6.19 -6.57
N VAL A 17 -2.62 -7.08 -6.05
CA VAL A 17 -4.07 -6.87 -6.06
C VAL A 17 -4.41 -6.20 -4.74
N PRO A 18 -4.77 -4.90 -4.74
CA PRO A 18 -5.18 -4.22 -3.51
C PRO A 18 -6.53 -4.78 -3.06
N GLU A 19 -6.61 -5.17 -1.80
CA GLU A 19 -7.81 -5.72 -1.19
C GLU A 19 -8.19 -4.88 0.03
N ILE A 20 -9.42 -4.37 0.03
CA ILE A 20 -9.95 -3.59 1.15
C ILE A 20 -10.06 -4.49 2.38
N GLY A 21 -9.55 -4.01 3.52
CA GLY A 21 -9.43 -4.76 4.77
C GLY A 21 -8.11 -5.52 4.91
N GLN A 22 -7.31 -5.65 3.84
CA GLN A 22 -6.03 -6.33 3.87
C GLN A 22 -4.93 -5.43 4.46
N ARG A 23 -3.98 -6.06 5.17
CA ARG A 23 -2.81 -5.38 5.75
C ARG A 23 -1.64 -5.37 4.77
N TYR A 24 -1.01 -4.21 4.68
CA TYR A 24 0.14 -3.95 3.83
C TYR A 24 1.25 -3.25 4.62
N LYS A 25 2.49 -3.40 4.15
CA LYS A 25 3.64 -2.65 4.62
C LYS A 25 4.05 -1.64 3.55
N VAL A 26 4.39 -0.44 3.98
CA VAL A 26 4.81 0.64 3.08
C VAL A 26 6.32 0.55 2.83
N VAL A 27 6.72 0.30 1.59
CA VAL A 27 8.10 0.19 1.14
C VAL A 27 8.28 1.05 -0.12
N PRO A 28 8.45 2.38 0.04
CA PRO A 28 8.63 3.26 -1.09
C PRO A 28 10.02 3.07 -1.70
N MET A 29 10.09 3.09 -3.03
CA MET A 29 11.37 2.96 -3.75
C MET A 29 12.28 4.18 -3.55
N ASN A 30 11.69 5.37 -3.37
CA ASN A 30 12.43 6.61 -3.16
C ASN A 30 12.50 6.96 -1.67
N ILE A 31 13.72 7.07 -1.12
CA ILE A 31 14.00 7.46 0.27
C ILE A 31 13.37 8.82 0.61
N ALA A 32 13.21 9.73 -0.35
CA ALA A 32 12.51 11.00 -0.13
C ALA A 32 11.02 10.83 0.23
N LYS A 33 10.40 9.69 -0.15
CA LYS A 33 9.02 9.31 0.24
C LYS A 33 8.99 8.48 1.53
N ALA A 34 10.11 8.33 2.23
CA ALA A 34 10.25 7.44 3.40
C ALA A 34 9.50 7.87 4.66
N LYS A 35 8.71 8.95 4.66
CA LYS A 35 7.98 9.44 5.84
C LYS A 35 7.16 8.33 6.52
N ASN A 36 6.62 7.40 5.74
CA ASN A 36 5.88 6.26 6.25
C ASN A 36 6.54 4.91 5.91
N ALA A 37 7.80 4.90 5.47
CA ALA A 37 8.50 3.66 5.12
C ALA A 37 8.59 2.73 6.33
N GLY A 38 8.36 1.44 6.10
CA GLY A 38 8.39 0.40 7.11
C GLY A 38 7.11 0.29 7.95
N ARG A 39 6.18 1.25 7.86
CA ARG A 39 4.92 1.23 8.63
C ARG A 39 3.94 0.21 8.04
N VAL A 40 3.16 -0.40 8.92
CA VAL A 40 2.08 -1.32 8.56
C VAL A 40 0.76 -0.56 8.59
N CYS A 41 -0.07 -0.80 7.58
CA CYS A 41 -1.38 -0.18 7.46
C CYS A 41 -2.40 -1.14 6.86
N THR A 42 -3.66 -0.93 7.24
CA THR A 42 -4.80 -1.65 6.68
C THR A 42 -5.45 -0.80 5.59
N LEU A 43 -5.64 -1.36 4.40
CA LEU A 43 -6.33 -0.66 3.30
C LEU A 43 -7.82 -0.54 3.60
N LEU A 44 -8.36 0.67 3.50
CA LEU A 44 -9.78 0.93 3.76
C LEU A 44 -10.54 1.19 2.47
N GLU A 45 -10.00 2.05 1.62
CA GLU A 45 -10.67 2.51 0.41
C GLU A 45 -9.62 2.84 -0.66
N LEU A 46 -10.03 2.78 -1.92
CA LEU A 46 -9.24 3.17 -3.09
C LEU A 46 -9.65 4.58 -3.53
N ASP A 47 -8.73 5.34 -4.11
CA ASP A 47 -9.02 6.69 -4.59
C ASP A 47 -9.79 6.73 -5.93
N ASP A 48 -9.73 5.64 -6.70
CA ASP A 48 -10.38 5.48 -8.00
C ASP A 48 -10.82 4.02 -8.21
N ASP A 49 -11.96 3.81 -8.86
CA ASP A 49 -12.51 2.46 -9.09
C ASP A 49 -11.92 1.74 -10.31
N PHE A 50 -11.19 2.45 -11.17
CA PHE A 50 -10.69 1.94 -12.45
C PHE A 50 -9.15 1.85 -12.49
N MET A 51 -8.46 2.90 -12.04
CA MET A 51 -6.99 2.95 -11.97
C MET A 51 -6.52 3.65 -10.69
N PRO A 52 -6.74 3.03 -9.51
CA PRO A 52 -6.34 3.61 -8.24
C PRO A 52 -4.83 3.75 -8.15
N GLN A 53 -4.39 4.95 -7.80
CA GLN A 53 -2.98 5.24 -7.54
C GLN A 53 -2.72 5.33 -6.04
N LYS A 54 -3.73 5.70 -5.26
CA LYS A 54 -3.65 5.89 -3.82
C LYS A 54 -4.73 5.12 -3.09
N GLY A 55 -4.40 4.70 -1.88
CA GLY A 55 -5.34 4.08 -0.95
C GLY A 55 -5.49 4.92 0.29
N SER A 56 -6.72 5.05 0.78
CA SER A 56 -6.98 5.45 2.16
C SER A 56 -6.67 4.26 3.06
N VAL A 57 -5.81 4.47 4.05
CA VAL A 57 -5.34 3.41 4.94
C VAL A 57 -5.50 3.80 6.40
N LYS A 58 -5.63 2.81 7.28
CA LYS A 58 -5.50 2.98 8.73
C LYS A 58 -4.12 2.49 9.15
N TRP A 59 -3.35 3.34 9.81
CA TRP A 59 -2.04 2.95 10.34
C TRP A 59 -2.20 2.12 11.61
N GLU A 60 -1.55 0.97 11.68
CA GLU A 60 -1.69 0.04 12.81
C GLU A 60 -1.03 0.58 14.10
N ASP A 61 0.07 1.32 13.95
CA ASP A 61 0.83 1.89 15.07
C ASP A 61 0.12 3.04 15.80
N THR A 62 -0.65 3.85 15.06
CA THR A 62 -1.28 5.08 15.56
C THR A 62 -2.80 5.03 15.55
N GLY A 63 -3.39 4.05 14.87
CA GLY A 63 -4.84 3.93 14.64
C GLY A 63 -5.44 5.03 13.76
N ARG A 64 -4.63 5.96 13.27
CA ARG A 64 -5.08 7.11 12.47
C ARG A 64 -5.28 6.73 11.01
N LYS A 65 -6.19 7.43 10.34
CA LYS A 65 -6.35 7.35 8.89
C LYS A 65 -5.27 8.16 8.18
N GLY A 66 -4.85 7.71 7.01
CA GLY A 66 -3.93 8.41 6.13
C GLY A 66 -4.10 7.95 4.68
N SER A 67 -3.21 8.41 3.81
CA SER A 67 -3.18 8.03 2.40
C SER A 67 -1.77 7.61 2.01
N VAL A 68 -1.67 6.62 1.12
CA VAL A 68 -0.42 6.04 0.61
C VAL A 68 -0.56 5.75 -0.87
N ASN A 69 0.56 5.77 -1.61
CA ASN A 69 0.53 5.25 -2.99
C ASN A 69 0.51 3.73 -2.94
N LEU A 70 -0.32 3.12 -3.76
CA LEU A 70 -0.47 1.67 -3.80
C LEU A 70 0.77 0.98 -4.39
N SER A 71 1.51 1.66 -5.28
CA SER A 71 2.80 1.21 -5.80
C SER A 71 3.88 1.08 -4.72
N ASP A 72 3.72 1.76 -3.58
CA ASP A 72 4.64 1.70 -2.44
C ASP A 72 4.22 0.59 -1.44
N LEU A 73 3.16 -0.19 -1.72
CA LEU A 73 2.67 -1.22 -0.81
C LEU A 73 3.17 -2.62 -1.16
N ILE A 74 3.41 -3.41 -0.12
CA ILE A 74 3.64 -4.85 -0.22
C ILE A 74 2.73 -5.61 0.76
N LEU A 75 2.30 -6.81 0.37
CA LEU A 75 1.52 -7.69 1.25
C LEU A 75 2.29 -7.97 2.53
N HIS A 76 1.70 -7.59 3.67
CA HIS A 76 2.22 -7.98 4.97
C HIS A 76 1.53 -9.28 5.37
N LYS A 77 2.15 -10.42 5.06
CA LYS A 77 1.75 -11.70 5.63
C LYS A 77 2.18 -11.70 7.09
N SER A 78 1.21 -11.62 8.00
CA SER A 78 1.45 -12.01 9.39
C SER A 78 1.54 -13.53 9.38
N GLU A 79 2.74 -14.06 9.67
CA GLU A 79 2.93 -15.46 10.07
C GLU A 79 2.25 -15.72 11.41
#